data_AF-A0A183T3E2-F1
#
_entry.id   AF-A0A183T3E2-F1
#
_cell.length_a   1.000
_cell.length_b   1.000
_cell.length_c   1.000
_cell.angle_alpha   90.00
_cell.angle_beta   90.00
_cell.angle_gamma   90.00
#
_symmetry.space_group_name_H-M   'P 1'
#
loop_
_entity.id
_entity.type
_entity.pdbx_description
1 polymer ?
#
loop_
_entity_poly.entity_id
_entity_poly.type
_entity_poly.pdbx_seq_one_letter_code
_entity_poly.pdbx_strand_id
1 'polypeptide(L)'
;MRKFERWIDPTLFLLPCIGDKYKPSAVRAKNERMSDITKNYKYKAGARGLEAESASRAAASVSRPIKRKYKTRDGERLILTCPVRGSVHSPISWFFLDVEPEEAQNFTNTAFSEETFGKVGSPAAWIALWRQQLNLSDLFVNSSGRITLDPAYNIIYHEVRTTKDMNFSKYGALPLQHLACIHGDARGENFRRADWAGEIFIESIPRWKYYFIITGLGTVLSTLMPAALSICTILIAIWGLSVEIRPKMEAAASGHAYRDTS
;
A
#
# COMPACT_ATOMS: atom_id res chain seq x y z
N MET A 1 -45.76 -1.07 4.24
CA MET A 1 -45.45 -2.51 4.45
C MET A 1 -45.54 -3.25 3.11
N ARG A 2 -44.41 -3.68 2.54
CA ARG A 2 -44.36 -4.68 1.46
C ARG A 2 -43.18 -5.60 1.75
N LYS A 3 -43.48 -6.87 2.03
CA LYS A 3 -42.51 -7.96 2.14
C LYS A 3 -41.91 -8.20 0.74
N PHE A 4 -40.58 -8.22 0.65
CA PHE A 4 -39.86 -8.80 -0.47
C PHE A 4 -39.16 -10.06 0.06
N GLU A 5 -39.80 -11.20 -0.13
CA GLU A 5 -39.14 -12.51 -0.07
C GLU A 5 -38.52 -12.74 -1.46
N ARG A 6 -37.20 -12.92 -1.51
CA ARG A 6 -36.54 -13.54 -2.65
C ARG A 6 -35.61 -14.62 -2.15
N TRP A 7 -35.99 -15.83 -2.54
CA TRP A 7 -35.25 -17.07 -2.45
C TRP A 7 -33.90 -16.93 -3.18
N ILE A 8 -32.82 -17.32 -2.52
CA ILE A 8 -31.55 -17.68 -3.17
C ILE A 8 -31.29 -19.13 -2.81
N ASP A 9 -31.35 -19.96 -3.84
CA ASP A 9 -31.14 -21.40 -3.84
C ASP A 9 -29.62 -21.70 -3.73
N PRO A 10 -29.13 -22.49 -2.76
CA PRO A 10 -27.69 -22.61 -2.49
C PRO A 10 -26.97 -23.69 -3.33
N THR A 11 -27.54 -24.18 -4.44
CA THR A 11 -27.05 -25.43 -5.08
C THR A 11 -26.46 -25.28 -6.49
N LEU A 12 -25.93 -24.12 -6.87
CA LEU A 12 -25.42 -23.91 -8.23
C LEU A 12 -24.07 -23.19 -8.28
N PHE A 13 -23.00 -23.86 -7.85
CA PHE A 13 -21.64 -23.62 -8.39
C PHE A 13 -20.78 -24.89 -8.26
N LEU A 14 -21.00 -25.83 -9.17
CA LEU A 14 -20.00 -26.81 -9.59
C LEU A 14 -19.89 -26.71 -11.10
N LEU A 15 -18.72 -26.34 -11.61
CA LEU A 15 -17.99 -27.04 -12.68
C LEU A 15 -16.61 -26.36 -12.92
N PRO A 16 -15.62 -27.10 -13.49
CA PRO A 16 -14.19 -26.91 -13.28
C PRO A 16 -13.46 -26.27 -14.48
N CYS A 17 -12.26 -25.75 -14.26
CA CYS A 17 -11.25 -25.55 -15.30
C CYS A 17 -9.86 -25.98 -14.80
N ILE A 18 -9.12 -26.63 -15.71
CA ILE A 18 -7.97 -27.54 -15.54
C ILE A 18 -6.62 -26.84 -15.79
N GLY A 19 -5.56 -27.30 -15.09
CA GLY A 19 -4.14 -27.35 -15.53
C GLY A 19 -3.30 -26.08 -15.32
N ASP A 20 -2.08 -26.08 -14.75
CA ASP A 20 -1.03 -27.10 -14.83
C ASP A 20 -0.05 -27.06 -13.62
N LYS A 21 0.42 -28.26 -13.24
CA LYS A 21 1.64 -28.56 -12.43
C LYS A 21 1.82 -27.91 -11.06
N TYR A 22 0.91 -28.19 -10.12
CA TYR A 22 1.25 -28.15 -8.69
C TYR A 22 1.81 -29.52 -8.28
N LYS A 23 3.12 -29.65 -8.02
CA LYS A 23 3.70 -30.87 -7.42
C LYS A 23 3.26 -30.97 -5.95
N PRO A 24 2.29 -31.84 -5.58
CA PRO A 24 1.71 -31.83 -4.25
C PRO A 24 2.65 -32.43 -3.20
N SER A 25 3.66 -33.21 -3.62
CA SER A 25 4.51 -34.00 -2.72
C SER A 25 5.49 -33.16 -1.90
N ALA A 26 6.04 -32.09 -2.45
CA ALA A 26 6.96 -31.21 -1.72
C ALA A 26 6.23 -30.28 -0.74
N VAL A 27 5.02 -29.83 -1.09
CA VAL A 27 4.17 -29.00 -0.23
C VAL A 27 3.56 -29.85 0.89
N ARG A 28 3.17 -31.10 0.60
CA ARG A 28 2.69 -32.06 1.59
C ARG A 28 3.77 -32.42 2.62
N ALA A 29 5.01 -32.70 2.18
CA ALA A 29 6.11 -33.00 3.10
C ALA A 29 6.54 -31.80 3.96
N LYS A 30 6.43 -30.56 3.44
CA LYS A 30 6.65 -29.34 4.23
C LYS A 30 5.49 -29.06 5.19
N ASN A 31 4.25 -29.30 4.76
CA ASN A 31 3.05 -29.14 5.59
C ASN A 31 2.97 -30.21 6.70
N GLU A 32 3.39 -31.45 6.44
CA GLU A 32 3.49 -32.50 7.47
C GLU A 32 4.56 -32.14 8.51
N ARG A 33 5.74 -31.67 8.05
CA ARG A 33 6.83 -31.25 8.94
C ARG A 33 6.51 -29.98 9.74
N MET A 34 5.65 -29.10 9.23
CA MET A 34 5.18 -27.89 9.94
C MET A 34 3.94 -28.17 10.82
N SER A 35 3.12 -29.17 10.48
CA SER A 35 2.00 -29.65 11.33
C SER A 35 2.46 -30.53 12.50
N ASP A 36 3.69 -31.05 12.45
CA ASP A 36 4.28 -31.79 13.58
C ASP A 36 4.88 -30.86 14.65
N ILE A 37 5.24 -29.61 14.32
CA ILE A 37 5.79 -28.66 15.31
C ILE A 37 4.69 -28.09 16.22
N THR A 38 3.44 -28.03 15.75
CA THR A 38 2.28 -27.61 16.56
C THR A 38 1.74 -28.69 17.48
N LYS A 39 2.30 -29.91 17.48
CA LYS A 39 1.68 -31.03 18.20
C LYS A 39 1.84 -31.08 19.72
N ASN A 40 2.66 -30.25 20.38
CA ASN A 40 2.81 -30.36 21.85
C ASN A 40 3.08 -29.04 22.59
N TYR A 41 2.35 -27.96 22.26
CA TYR A 41 2.32 -26.80 23.17
C TYR A 41 1.31 -27.04 24.29
N LYS A 42 1.79 -26.96 25.54
CA LYS A 42 0.94 -27.05 26.73
C LYS A 42 0.37 -25.68 27.06
N TYR A 43 -0.95 -25.61 27.12
CA TYR A 43 -1.68 -24.42 27.56
C TYR A 43 -1.86 -24.45 29.06
N LYS A 44 -1.82 -23.28 29.70
CA LYS A 44 -2.16 -23.13 31.12
C LYS A 44 -3.63 -23.51 31.33
N ALA A 45 -3.92 -24.27 32.38
CA ALA A 45 -5.29 -24.68 32.71
C ALA A 45 -6.20 -23.44 32.87
N GLY A 46 -7.31 -23.41 32.13
CA GLY A 46 -8.28 -22.31 32.18
C GLY A 46 -7.83 -20.99 31.54
N ALA A 47 -6.68 -20.94 30.86
CA ALA A 47 -6.16 -19.70 30.25
C ALA A 47 -5.87 -19.84 28.75
N ARG A 48 -5.77 -18.70 28.04
CA ARG A 48 -5.40 -18.64 26.62
C ARG A 48 -3.89 -18.80 26.39
N GLY A 49 -3.06 -18.56 27.41
CA GLY A 49 -1.60 -18.58 27.34
C GLY A 49 -0.96 -19.96 27.45
N LEU A 50 0.28 -20.06 27.00
CA LEU A 50 1.12 -21.25 27.09
C LEU A 50 1.85 -21.34 28.43
N GLU A 51 2.19 -22.56 28.85
CA GLU A 51 3.18 -22.79 29.90
C GLU A 51 4.56 -22.25 29.48
N ALA A 52 5.43 -21.87 30.42
CA ALA A 52 6.68 -21.17 30.14
C ALA A 52 7.56 -21.88 29.09
N GLU A 53 7.80 -23.18 29.25
CA GLU A 53 8.60 -23.97 28.29
C GLU A 53 7.95 -24.03 26.90
N SER A 54 6.62 -24.08 26.84
CA SER A 54 5.87 -24.06 25.58
C SER A 54 5.88 -22.67 24.94
N ALA A 55 5.81 -21.61 25.75
CA ALA A 55 5.87 -20.23 25.30
C ALA A 55 7.23 -19.87 24.71
N SER A 56 8.32 -20.28 25.37
CA SER A 56 9.68 -20.05 24.90
C SER A 56 9.95 -20.77 23.57
N ARG A 57 9.55 -22.05 23.48
CA ARG A 57 9.63 -22.84 22.24
C ARG A 57 8.77 -22.24 21.11
N ALA A 58 7.58 -21.76 21.42
CA ALA A 58 6.72 -21.10 20.45
C ALA A 58 7.32 -19.78 19.94
N ALA A 59 7.83 -18.93 20.84
CA ALA A 59 8.49 -17.67 20.47
C ALA A 59 9.72 -17.88 19.56
N ALA A 60 10.47 -18.96 19.76
CA ALA A 60 11.63 -19.29 18.94
C ALA A 60 11.29 -19.92 17.58
N SER A 61 10.17 -20.62 17.47
CA SER A 61 9.83 -21.43 16.29
C SER A 61 8.80 -20.78 15.36
N VAL A 62 7.91 -19.94 15.89
CA VAL A 62 6.90 -19.27 15.08
C VAL A 62 7.59 -18.18 14.25
N SER A 63 7.55 -18.34 12.93
CA SER A 63 8.09 -17.35 12.00
C SER A 63 7.41 -15.98 12.18
N ARG A 64 8.00 -14.91 11.64
CA ARG A 64 7.43 -13.55 11.66
C ARG A 64 6.54 -13.29 10.43
N PRO A 65 5.63 -12.30 10.46
CA PRO A 65 4.78 -11.97 9.32
C PRO A 65 5.60 -11.44 8.15
N ILE A 66 5.12 -11.68 6.92
CA ILE A 66 5.75 -11.17 5.71
C ILE A 66 5.39 -9.70 5.56
N LYS A 67 6.42 -8.84 5.55
CA LYS A 67 6.24 -7.40 5.30
C LYS A 67 6.05 -7.15 3.80
N ARG A 68 5.00 -6.43 3.41
CA ARG A 68 4.74 -5.99 2.03
C ARG A 68 4.47 -4.50 1.99
N LYS A 69 5.19 -3.79 1.13
CA LYS A 69 4.99 -2.37 0.90
C LYS A 69 4.41 -2.15 -0.49
N TYR A 70 3.24 -1.51 -0.56
CA TYR A 70 2.62 -1.10 -1.81
C TYR A 70 2.79 0.41 -1.98
N LYS A 71 3.29 0.82 -3.14
CA LYS A 71 3.32 2.21 -3.57
C LYS A 71 2.32 2.38 -4.69
N THR A 72 1.35 3.25 -4.52
CA THR A 72 0.26 3.47 -5.49
C THR A 72 0.10 4.96 -5.73
N ARG A 73 -0.28 5.36 -6.95
CA ARG A 73 -0.68 6.75 -7.18
C ARG A 73 -2.15 6.94 -6.82
N ASP A 74 -2.50 8.19 -6.56
CA ASP A 74 -3.89 8.61 -6.39
C ASP A 74 -4.72 8.32 -7.66
N GLY A 75 -5.89 7.74 -7.46
CA GLY A 75 -6.81 7.27 -8.50
C GLY A 75 -6.49 5.89 -9.10
N GLU A 76 -5.39 5.25 -8.71
CA GLU A 76 -5.03 3.93 -9.23
C GLU A 76 -5.76 2.79 -8.50
N ARG A 77 -5.99 1.69 -9.23
CA ARG A 77 -6.51 0.44 -8.67
C ARG A 77 -5.39 -0.29 -7.92
N LEU A 78 -5.66 -0.71 -6.68
CA LEU A 78 -4.73 -1.45 -5.83
C LEU A 78 -5.38 -2.72 -5.29
N ILE A 79 -4.69 -3.86 -5.39
CA ILE A 79 -5.11 -5.12 -4.78
C ILE A 79 -4.18 -5.44 -3.61
N LEU A 80 -4.73 -5.56 -2.41
CA LEU A 80 -4.02 -6.00 -1.23
C LEU A 80 -4.18 -7.50 -1.04
N THR A 81 -3.16 -8.25 -1.46
CA THR A 81 -3.13 -9.68 -1.23
C THR A 81 -2.45 -10.01 0.10
N CYS A 82 -3.12 -10.79 0.95
CA CYS A 82 -2.49 -11.32 2.15
C CYS A 82 -1.48 -12.42 1.77
N PRO A 83 -0.21 -12.34 2.22
CA PRO A 83 0.73 -13.43 2.06
C PRO A 83 0.19 -14.72 2.67
N VAL A 84 0.44 -15.87 2.04
CA VAL A 84 0.08 -17.17 2.62
C VAL A 84 1.29 -17.75 3.33
N ARG A 85 1.09 -18.16 4.58
CA ARG A 85 2.11 -18.78 5.42
C ARG A 85 1.55 -20.10 5.95
N GLY A 86 1.94 -21.22 5.34
CA GLY A 86 1.36 -22.52 5.63
C GLY A 86 -0.04 -22.74 5.02
N SER A 87 -0.88 -23.50 5.71
CA SER A 87 -2.22 -23.86 5.25
C SER A 87 -3.26 -22.82 5.65
N VAL A 88 -4.05 -22.37 4.68
CA VAL A 88 -5.18 -21.45 4.90
C VAL A 88 -6.39 -22.25 5.36
N HIS A 89 -6.85 -22.00 6.59
CA HIS A 89 -7.94 -22.76 7.21
C HIS A 89 -9.25 -21.98 7.32
N SER A 90 -9.23 -20.67 7.08
CA SER A 90 -10.41 -19.80 7.13
C SER A 90 -10.16 -18.49 6.38
N PRO A 91 -11.19 -17.63 6.18
CA PRO A 91 -11.06 -16.33 5.53
C PRO A 91 -10.04 -15.40 6.20
N ILE A 92 -9.58 -14.40 5.43
CA ILE A 92 -8.63 -13.39 5.90
C ILE A 92 -9.35 -12.38 6.81
N SER A 93 -8.77 -12.17 8.00
CA SER A 93 -9.14 -11.08 8.90
C SER A 93 -8.11 -9.95 8.81
N TRP A 94 -8.58 -8.73 8.61
CA TRP A 94 -7.74 -7.54 8.49
C TRP A 94 -7.80 -6.69 9.76
N PHE A 95 -6.64 -6.18 10.20
CA PHE A 95 -6.52 -5.34 11.39
C PHE A 95 -5.69 -4.11 11.10
N PHE A 96 -6.01 -2.99 11.75
CA PHE A 96 -5.17 -1.80 11.69
C PHE A 96 -3.94 -1.98 12.58
N LEU A 97 -2.78 -1.59 12.05
CA LEU A 97 -1.53 -1.42 12.79
C LEU A 97 -1.21 0.06 12.91
N ASP A 98 -0.22 0.39 13.74
CA ASP A 98 0.23 1.77 13.91
C ASP A 98 0.84 2.30 12.61
N VAL A 99 0.52 3.54 12.28
CA VAL A 99 1.05 4.21 11.10
C VAL A 99 2.54 4.52 11.26
N GLU A 100 2.98 4.78 12.50
CA GLU A 100 4.38 4.99 12.84
C GLU A 100 5.14 3.65 12.79
N PRO A 101 6.17 3.52 11.92
CA PRO A 101 6.88 2.26 11.75
C PRO A 101 7.54 1.72 13.04
N GLU A 102 8.05 2.60 13.90
CA GLU A 102 8.70 2.21 15.15
C GLU A 102 7.71 1.58 16.13
N GLU A 103 6.54 2.21 16.31
CA GLU A 103 5.47 1.69 17.17
C GLU A 103 4.95 0.34 16.67
N ALA A 104 4.72 0.24 15.35
CA ALA A 104 4.26 -1.00 14.75
C ALA A 104 5.30 -2.13 14.87
N GLN A 105 6.59 -1.81 14.71
CA GLN A 105 7.67 -2.78 14.90
C GLN A 105 7.77 -3.22 16.36
N ASN A 106 7.65 -2.30 17.32
CA ASN A 106 7.65 -2.62 18.74
C ASN A 106 6.46 -3.50 19.14
N PHE A 107 5.27 -3.18 18.62
CA PHE A 107 4.09 -4.00 18.80
C PHE A 107 4.27 -5.41 18.24
N THR A 108 4.84 -5.51 17.03
CA THR A 108 5.14 -6.80 16.39
C THR A 108 6.19 -7.57 17.20
N ASN A 109 7.28 -6.94 17.63
CA ASN A 109 8.30 -7.57 18.48
C ASN A 109 7.69 -8.13 19.77
N THR A 110 6.83 -7.34 20.41
CA THR A 110 6.12 -7.75 21.63
C THR A 110 5.22 -8.95 21.34
N ALA A 111 4.48 -8.94 20.23
CA ALA A 111 3.57 -10.01 19.86
C ALA A 111 4.26 -11.39 19.70
N PHE A 112 5.53 -11.40 19.31
CA PHE A 112 6.34 -12.60 19.11
C PHE A 112 7.27 -12.91 20.29
N SER A 113 7.13 -12.22 21.42
CA SER A 113 7.90 -12.49 22.63
C SER A 113 7.34 -13.70 23.40
N GLU A 114 8.22 -14.37 24.14
CA GLU A 114 7.83 -15.45 25.07
C GLU A 114 6.73 -15.00 26.04
N GLU A 115 6.81 -13.78 26.55
CA GLU A 115 5.82 -13.22 27.46
C GLU A 115 4.41 -13.21 26.83
N THR A 116 4.31 -12.79 25.56
CA THR A 116 3.03 -12.77 24.84
C THR A 116 2.49 -14.18 24.64
N PHE A 117 3.33 -15.13 24.22
CA PHE A 117 2.91 -16.52 24.12
C PHE A 117 2.45 -17.08 25.48
N GLY A 118 3.11 -16.69 26.57
CA GLY A 118 2.73 -17.05 27.93
C GLY A 118 1.40 -16.45 28.39
N LYS A 119 0.96 -15.32 27.80
CA LYS A 119 -0.30 -14.63 28.13
C LYS A 119 -1.47 -15.08 27.24
N VAL A 120 -1.28 -15.09 25.92
CA VAL A 120 -2.38 -15.23 24.93
C VAL A 120 -2.17 -16.38 23.94
N GLY A 121 -1.02 -17.03 23.98
CA GLY A 121 -0.74 -18.28 23.26
C GLY A 121 -0.51 -18.16 21.76
N SER A 122 -0.75 -17.00 21.15
CA SER A 122 -0.37 -16.73 19.75
C SER A 122 -0.23 -15.24 19.45
N PRO A 123 0.60 -14.84 18.47
CA PRO A 123 0.70 -13.46 18.00
C PRO A 123 -0.58 -12.98 17.33
N ALA A 124 -1.33 -13.88 16.68
CA ALA A 124 -2.62 -13.56 16.08
C ALA A 124 -3.66 -13.15 17.14
N ALA A 125 -3.72 -13.89 18.26
CA ALA A 125 -4.56 -13.51 19.40
C ALA A 125 -4.13 -12.17 20.03
N TRP A 126 -2.83 -11.87 20.04
CA TRP A 126 -2.33 -10.58 20.52
C TRP A 126 -2.86 -9.42 19.68
N ILE A 127 -2.77 -9.49 18.35
CA ILE A 127 -3.42 -8.48 17.48
C ILE A 127 -4.91 -8.36 17.78
N ALA A 128 -5.60 -9.50 17.84
CA ALA A 128 -7.05 -9.52 17.96
C ALA A 128 -7.58 -8.82 19.23
N LEU A 129 -6.77 -8.84 20.30
CA LEU A 129 -7.05 -8.19 21.58
C LEU A 129 -6.77 -6.69 21.57
N TRP A 130 -5.66 -6.27 20.94
CA TRP A 130 -5.14 -4.91 21.08
C TRP A 130 -5.41 -4.01 19.87
N ARG A 131 -5.75 -4.58 18.71
CA ARG A 131 -5.95 -3.84 17.47
C ARG A 131 -7.38 -3.92 17.00
N GLN A 132 -7.81 -2.81 16.39
CA GLN A 132 -9.12 -2.73 15.77
C GLN A 132 -9.12 -3.58 14.50
N GLN A 133 -10.08 -4.51 14.42
CA GLN A 133 -10.38 -5.23 13.19
C GLN A 133 -11.03 -4.27 12.19
N LEU A 134 -10.61 -4.35 10.94
CA LEU A 134 -11.25 -3.67 9.84
C LEU A 134 -12.66 -4.25 9.67
N ASN A 135 -13.69 -3.47 9.96
CA ASN A 135 -15.06 -3.87 9.69
C ASN A 135 -15.32 -3.77 8.18
N LEU A 136 -15.35 -4.92 7.52
CA LEU A 136 -15.53 -5.00 6.08
C LEU A 136 -16.90 -4.46 5.64
N SER A 137 -17.95 -4.65 6.45
CA SER A 137 -19.28 -4.11 6.18
C SER A 137 -19.30 -2.58 6.18
N ASP A 138 -18.69 -1.96 7.20
CA ASP A 138 -18.58 -0.50 7.28
C ASP A 138 -17.72 0.05 6.14
N LEU A 139 -16.66 -0.68 5.76
CA LEU A 139 -15.81 -0.33 4.64
C LEU A 139 -16.59 -0.28 3.32
N PHE A 140 -17.49 -1.22 3.07
CA PHE A 140 -18.33 -1.22 1.87
C PHE A 140 -19.35 -0.09 1.87
N VAL A 141 -20.03 0.14 2.99
CA VAL A 141 -21.03 1.20 3.13
C VAL A 141 -20.37 2.57 2.92
N ASN A 142 -19.22 2.81 3.54
CA ASN A 142 -18.56 4.11 3.50
C ASN A 142 -17.78 4.35 2.20
N SER A 143 -17.36 3.29 1.51
CA SER A 143 -16.60 3.42 0.25
C SER A 143 -17.47 3.63 -0.99
N SER A 144 -18.80 3.57 -0.89
CA SER A 144 -19.71 3.70 -2.04
C SER A 144 -19.37 2.76 -3.20
N GLY A 145 -18.91 1.54 -2.90
CA GLY A 145 -18.51 0.54 -3.90
C GLY A 145 -17.08 0.69 -4.46
N ARG A 146 -16.30 1.65 -3.98
CA ARG A 146 -14.88 1.82 -4.39
C ARG A 146 -13.94 0.77 -3.83
N ILE A 147 -14.38 0.06 -2.78
CA ILE A 147 -13.64 -1.05 -2.21
C ILE A 147 -14.49 -2.30 -2.38
N THR A 148 -13.87 -3.37 -2.90
CA THR A 148 -14.47 -4.69 -3.03
C THR A 148 -13.59 -5.74 -2.37
N LEU A 149 -14.14 -6.93 -2.11
CA LEU A 149 -13.36 -8.10 -1.70
C LEU A 149 -13.40 -9.13 -2.81
N ASP A 150 -12.27 -9.83 -3.00
CA ASP A 150 -12.26 -11.03 -3.83
C ASP A 150 -12.83 -12.24 -3.05
N PRO A 151 -13.06 -13.39 -3.72
CA PRO A 151 -13.53 -14.60 -3.04
C PRO A 151 -12.60 -15.14 -1.95
N ALA A 152 -11.33 -14.74 -1.96
CA ALA A 152 -10.33 -15.09 -0.96
C ALA A 152 -10.22 -14.05 0.17
N TYR A 153 -11.08 -13.03 0.21
CA TYR A 153 -11.10 -11.93 1.18
C TYR A 153 -9.88 -10.99 1.11
N ASN A 154 -9.22 -10.91 -0.05
CA ASN A 154 -8.27 -9.84 -0.34
C ASN A 154 -9.01 -8.54 -0.63
N ILE A 155 -8.44 -7.41 -0.19
CA ILE A 155 -9.04 -6.09 -0.37
C ILE A 155 -8.67 -5.53 -1.73
N ILE A 156 -9.67 -5.13 -2.51
CA ILE A 156 -9.49 -4.49 -3.81
C ILE A 156 -9.96 -3.04 -3.70
N TYR A 157 -9.03 -2.11 -3.87
CA TYR A 157 -9.32 -0.69 -4.08
C TYR A 157 -9.46 -0.44 -5.57
N HIS A 158 -10.64 0.02 -6.01
CA HIS A 158 -10.83 0.48 -7.39
C HIS A 158 -10.22 1.86 -7.62
N GLU A 159 -10.18 2.69 -6.59
CA GLU A 159 -9.62 4.04 -6.63
C GLU A 159 -9.03 4.40 -5.25
N VAL A 160 -7.71 4.50 -5.15
CA VAL A 160 -7.03 4.93 -3.91
C VAL A 160 -6.99 6.46 -3.85
N ARG A 161 -7.44 7.07 -2.74
CA ARG A 161 -7.42 8.55 -2.56
C ARG A 161 -6.21 9.00 -1.73
N THR A 162 -6.05 10.31 -1.48
CA THR A 162 -4.96 10.86 -0.63
C THR A 162 -5.40 11.18 0.81
N THR A 163 -4.45 11.34 1.73
CA THR A 163 -4.70 11.60 3.17
C THR A 163 -5.47 12.90 3.35
N LYS A 164 -5.24 13.86 2.47
CA LYS A 164 -5.89 15.17 2.48
C LYS A 164 -7.34 15.10 2.03
N ASP A 165 -7.65 14.29 1.02
CA ASP A 165 -9.04 14.07 0.56
C ASP A 165 -9.89 13.35 1.61
N MET A 166 -9.19 12.67 2.52
CA MET A 166 -9.76 11.76 3.50
C MET A 166 -9.95 12.43 4.86
N ASN A 167 -9.25 13.52 5.15
CA ASN A 167 -9.52 14.40 6.28
C ASN A 167 -10.89 15.09 6.22
N PHE A 168 -11.49 15.23 5.03
CA PHE A 168 -12.84 15.80 4.87
C PHE A 168 -13.96 14.78 5.13
N SER A 169 -13.66 13.47 5.15
CA SER A 169 -14.63 12.40 5.39
C SER A 169 -14.27 11.63 6.66
N LYS A 170 -15.02 11.85 7.74
CA LYS A 170 -14.89 11.07 8.99
C LYS A 170 -15.10 9.57 8.70
N TYR A 171 -14.15 8.77 9.19
CA TYR A 171 -14.16 7.30 9.31
C TYR A 171 -14.48 6.50 8.03
N GLY A 172 -13.43 5.89 7.45
CA GLY A 172 -13.50 5.09 6.21
C GLY A 172 -12.53 5.57 5.12
N ALA A 173 -11.64 6.49 5.48
CA ALA A 173 -10.89 7.32 4.56
C ALA A 173 -9.39 7.00 4.71
N LEU A 174 -8.83 6.21 3.80
CA LEU A 174 -7.49 5.62 3.91
C LEU A 174 -6.54 5.98 2.77
N PRO A 175 -5.40 6.62 3.12
CA PRO A 175 -4.16 6.23 2.47
C PRO A 175 -2.90 6.64 3.29
N LEU A 176 -2.72 5.98 4.42
CA LEU A 176 -1.43 5.59 4.98
C LEU A 176 -1.82 4.49 5.94
N GLN A 177 -2.05 3.32 5.36
CA GLN A 177 -2.53 2.20 6.13
C GLN A 177 -1.40 1.24 6.36
N HIS A 178 -1.17 1.03 7.63
CA HIS A 178 -0.49 -0.13 8.09
C HIS A 178 -1.55 -1.16 8.48
N LEU A 179 -1.60 -2.29 7.79
CA LEU A 179 -2.58 -3.35 8.03
C LEU A 179 -1.85 -4.65 8.39
N ALA A 180 -2.38 -5.37 9.37
CA ALA A 180 -2.07 -6.78 9.55
C ALA A 180 -3.13 -7.62 8.84
N CYS A 181 -2.71 -8.70 8.21
CA CYS A 181 -3.61 -9.72 7.70
C CYS A 181 -3.35 -11.06 8.37
N ILE A 182 -4.44 -11.70 8.80
CA ILE A 182 -4.43 -12.95 9.55
C ILE A 182 -5.25 -13.97 8.77
N HIS A 183 -4.66 -15.13 8.47
CA HIS A 183 -5.42 -16.29 7.98
C HIS A 183 -5.97 -17.01 9.19
N GLY A 184 -7.27 -16.90 9.45
CA GLY A 184 -7.79 -17.36 10.73
C GLY A 184 -8.92 -16.50 11.26
N ASP A 185 -9.70 -17.11 12.16
CA ASP A 185 -10.42 -16.34 13.16
C ASP A 185 -9.54 -16.21 14.41
N ALA A 186 -8.91 -15.05 14.57
CA ALA A 186 -8.08 -14.74 15.73
C ALA A 186 -8.89 -14.28 16.97
N ARG A 187 -10.19 -14.01 16.81
CA ARG A 187 -11.08 -13.57 17.91
C ARG A 187 -11.90 -14.71 18.49
N GLY A 188 -12.25 -15.68 17.67
CA GLY A 188 -13.03 -16.85 18.07
C GLY A 188 -12.22 -17.91 18.84
N GLU A 189 -12.91 -19.00 19.14
CA GLU A 189 -12.36 -20.12 19.92
C GLU A 189 -11.22 -20.86 19.18
N ASN A 190 -11.17 -20.70 17.85
CA ASN A 190 -10.17 -21.30 16.97
C ASN A 190 -8.91 -20.43 16.78
N PHE A 191 -8.67 -19.43 17.65
CA PHE A 191 -7.50 -18.53 17.57
C PHE A 191 -6.15 -19.27 17.46
N ARG A 192 -6.07 -20.51 17.94
CA ARG A 192 -4.88 -21.37 17.84
C ARG A 192 -4.50 -21.74 16.41
N ARG A 193 -5.47 -21.70 15.49
CA ARG A 193 -5.28 -21.94 14.05
C ARG A 193 -5.13 -20.65 13.26
N ALA A 194 -5.22 -19.50 13.92
CA ALA A 194 -5.04 -18.21 13.27
C ALA A 194 -3.56 -17.90 13.11
N ASP A 195 -3.16 -17.53 11.90
CA ASP A 195 -1.79 -17.21 11.58
C ASP A 195 -1.66 -15.77 11.10
N TRP A 196 -0.86 -14.98 11.83
CA TRP A 196 -0.51 -13.64 11.40
C TRP A 196 0.49 -13.74 10.25
N ALA A 197 -0.03 -13.60 9.04
CA ALA A 197 0.70 -13.94 7.83
C ALA A 197 1.38 -12.73 7.19
N GLY A 198 0.80 -11.53 7.30
CA GLY A 198 1.32 -10.34 6.64
C GLY A 198 1.20 -9.06 7.44
N GLU A 199 2.18 -8.19 7.19
CA GLU A 199 2.23 -6.80 7.62
C GLU A 199 2.30 -5.95 6.33
N ILE A 200 1.22 -5.23 6.03
CA ILE A 200 1.00 -4.56 4.74
C ILE A 200 1.01 -3.06 4.96
N PHE A 201 1.97 -2.39 4.34
CA PHE A 201 2.11 -0.94 4.36
C PHE A 201 1.71 -0.36 3.01
N ILE A 202 0.80 0.60 3.02
CA ILE A 202 0.31 1.28 1.81
C ILE A 202 0.78 2.72 1.83
N GLU A 203 1.55 3.09 0.83
CA GLU A 203 2.03 4.45 0.59
C GLU A 203 1.34 5.01 -0.67
N SER A 204 0.47 6.02 -0.51
CA SER A 204 -0.12 6.73 -1.65
C SER A 204 0.74 7.91 -2.07
N ILE A 205 1.00 8.04 -3.36
CA ILE A 205 1.68 9.20 -3.95
C ILE A 205 0.60 10.14 -4.51
N PRO A 206 0.43 11.35 -3.93
CA PRO A 206 -0.60 12.28 -4.37
C PRO A 206 -0.32 12.78 -5.79
N ARG A 207 -1.31 12.66 -6.68
CA ARG A 207 -1.20 13.07 -8.08
C ARG A 207 -1.03 14.60 -8.22
N TRP A 208 -1.62 15.37 -7.32
CA TRP A 208 -1.67 16.83 -7.43
C TRP A 208 -0.42 17.56 -6.96
N LYS A 209 0.44 16.93 -6.13
CA LYS A 209 1.62 17.60 -5.57
C LYS A 209 2.59 18.08 -6.67
N TYR A 210 2.59 17.40 -7.82
CA TYR A 210 3.42 17.75 -8.97
C TYR A 210 2.66 18.46 -10.08
N TYR A 211 1.32 18.33 -10.14
CA TYR A 211 0.53 18.95 -11.21
C TYR A 211 0.65 20.47 -11.18
N PHE A 212 0.49 21.11 -10.02
CA PHE A 212 0.61 22.57 -9.88
C PHE A 212 2.01 23.08 -10.28
N ILE A 213 3.06 22.35 -9.90
CA ILE A 213 4.45 22.70 -10.25
C ILE A 213 4.65 22.56 -11.77
N ILE A 214 4.18 21.47 -12.38
CA ILE A 214 4.35 21.22 -13.81
C ILE A 214 3.52 22.20 -14.65
N THR A 215 2.26 22.45 -14.29
CA THR A 215 1.42 23.43 -15.00
C THR A 215 1.90 24.85 -14.78
N GLY A 216 2.35 25.18 -13.56
CA GLY A 216 2.89 26.50 -13.24
C GLY A 216 4.21 26.79 -13.96
N LEU A 217 5.14 25.82 -13.99
CA LEU A 217 6.35 25.95 -14.80
C LEU A 217 6.02 26.01 -16.29
N GLY A 218 5.07 25.20 -16.78
CA GLY A 218 4.68 25.19 -18.19
C GLY A 218 4.13 26.54 -18.66
N THR A 219 3.25 27.17 -17.88
CA THR A 219 2.70 28.50 -18.21
C THR A 219 3.76 29.59 -18.14
N VAL A 220 4.62 29.56 -17.12
CA VAL A 220 5.73 30.51 -16.96
C VAL A 220 6.75 30.37 -18.09
N LEU A 221 7.15 29.15 -18.47
CA LEU A 221 8.04 28.93 -19.62
C LEU A 221 7.38 29.38 -20.93
N SER A 222 6.09 29.09 -21.16
CA SER A 222 5.42 29.47 -22.40
C SER A 222 5.29 30.98 -22.58
N THR A 223 5.28 31.75 -21.49
CA THR A 223 5.16 33.21 -21.52
C THR A 223 6.52 33.91 -21.54
N LEU A 224 7.49 33.43 -20.76
CA LEU A 224 8.84 34.02 -20.70
C LEU A 224 9.69 33.66 -21.91
N MET A 225 9.53 32.47 -22.49
CA MET A 225 10.40 32.02 -23.59
C MET A 225 10.23 32.87 -24.86
N PRO A 226 9.00 33.21 -25.33
CA PRO A 226 8.83 34.13 -26.45
C PRO A 226 9.30 35.56 -26.14
N ALA A 227 9.08 36.03 -24.91
CA ALA A 227 9.53 37.36 -24.48
C ALA A 227 11.06 37.46 -24.48
N ALA A 228 11.75 36.49 -23.90
CA ALA A 228 13.22 36.42 -23.88
C ALA A 228 13.79 36.30 -25.30
N LEU A 229 13.21 35.44 -26.14
CA LEU A 229 13.59 35.32 -27.55
C LEU A 229 13.41 36.64 -28.30
N SER A 230 12.31 37.35 -28.07
CA SER A 230 12.06 38.66 -28.71
C SER A 230 13.11 39.70 -28.30
N ILE A 231 13.46 39.77 -27.02
CA ILE A 231 14.50 40.68 -26.51
C ILE A 231 15.85 40.32 -27.12
N CYS A 232 16.20 39.03 -27.16
CA CYS A 232 17.44 38.57 -27.80
C CYS A 232 17.48 38.95 -29.28
N THR A 233 16.39 38.80 -30.04
CA THR A 233 16.35 39.20 -31.45
C THR A 233 16.56 40.70 -31.64
N ILE A 234 15.95 41.54 -30.79
CA ILE A 234 16.14 42.98 -30.82
C ILE A 234 17.59 43.35 -30.50
N LEU A 235 18.19 42.74 -29.48
CA LEU A 235 19.59 42.99 -29.11
C LEU A 235 20.56 42.58 -30.22
N ILE A 236 20.33 41.43 -30.88
CA ILE A 236 21.13 40.99 -32.03
C ILE A 236 20.98 41.98 -33.19
N ALA A 237 19.76 42.46 -33.46
CA ALA A 237 19.51 43.44 -34.52
C ALA A 237 20.21 44.79 -34.24
N ILE A 238 20.11 45.30 -33.00
CA ILE A 238 20.82 46.52 -32.58
C ILE A 238 22.32 46.34 -32.70
N TRP A 239 22.84 45.19 -32.26
CA TRP A 239 24.26 44.90 -32.35
C TRP A 239 24.73 44.82 -33.81
N GLY A 240 24.01 44.11 -34.67
CA GLY A 240 24.30 44.05 -36.12
C GLY A 240 24.29 45.43 -36.78
N LEU A 241 23.26 46.25 -36.51
CA LEU A 241 23.19 47.62 -37.00
C LEU A 241 24.35 48.48 -36.45
N SER A 242 24.72 48.33 -35.18
CA SER A 242 25.84 49.07 -34.61
C SER A 242 27.18 48.69 -35.25
N VAL A 243 27.36 47.42 -35.62
CA VAL A 243 28.56 46.93 -36.31
C VAL A 243 28.62 47.42 -37.75
N GLU A 244 27.48 47.53 -38.44
CA GLU A 244 27.44 48.05 -39.83
C GLU A 244 27.51 49.57 -39.93
N ILE A 245 26.83 50.29 -39.04
CA ILE A 245 26.69 51.75 -39.10
C ILE A 245 27.91 52.45 -38.54
N ARG A 246 28.53 51.92 -37.48
CA ARG A 246 29.69 52.53 -36.83
C ARG A 246 30.88 52.77 -37.79
N PRO A 247 31.35 51.80 -38.60
CA PRO A 247 32.44 52.05 -39.53
C PRO A 247 32.03 53.00 -40.68
N LYS A 248 30.75 53.01 -41.09
CA LYS A 248 30.22 53.94 -42.09
C LYS A 248 30.20 55.38 -41.58
N MET A 249 29.82 55.59 -40.32
CA MET A 249 29.84 56.91 -39.68
C MET A 249 31.26 57.37 -39.34
N GLU A 250 32.15 56.46 -38.90
CA GLU A 250 33.56 56.77 -38.65
C GLU A 250 34.32 57.12 -39.96
N ALA A 251 34.00 56.45 -41.08
CA ALA A 251 34.53 56.80 -42.40
C ALA A 251 34.01 58.17 -42.89
N ALA A 252 32.70 58.44 -42.75
CA ALA A 252 32.11 59.72 -43.13
C ALA A 252 32.64 60.90 -42.28
N ALA A 253 32.84 60.69 -40.97
CA ALA A 253 33.37 61.71 -40.06
C ALA A 253 34.86 62.00 -40.27
N SER A 254 35.64 61.03 -40.76
CA SER A 254 37.05 61.20 -41.13
C SER A 254 37.26 61.71 -42.57
N GLY A 255 36.19 62.07 -43.27
CA GLY A 255 36.24 62.63 -44.63
C GLY A 255 36.63 61.63 -45.71
N HIS A 256 36.60 60.32 -45.42
CA HIS A 256 36.94 59.25 -46.35
C HIS A 256 35.65 58.60 -46.91
N ALA A 257 35.59 58.38 -48.23
CA ALA A 257 34.51 57.60 -48.82
C ALA A 257 34.64 56.13 -48.40
N TYR A 258 33.58 55.57 -47.81
CA TYR A 258 33.50 54.16 -47.44
C TYR A 258 33.64 53.29 -48.70
N ARG A 259 34.67 52.43 -48.76
CA ARG A 259 34.83 51.44 -49.82
C ARG A 259 34.17 50.13 -49.38
N ASP A 260 33.05 49.79 -49.99
CA ASP A 260 32.50 48.44 -49.93
C ASP A 260 33.50 47.49 -50.60
N THR A 261 34.18 46.65 -49.82
CA THR A 261 34.92 45.50 -50.34
C THR A 261 34.06 44.27 -50.10
N SER A 262 33.26 43.91 -51.10
CA SER A 262 32.66 42.58 -51.26
C SER A 262 33.74 41.52 -51.45
#